data_AF-K1TLE0-F1
#
_entry.id   AF-K1TLE0-F1
#
_cell.length_a   1.000
_cell.length_b   1.000
_cell.length_c   1.000
_cell.angle_alpha   90.00
_cell.angle_beta   90.00
_cell.angle_gamma   90.00
#
_symmetry.space_group_name_H-M   'P 1'
#
loop_
_entity.id
_entity.type
_entity.pdbx_description
1 polymer ?
#
loop_
_entity_poly.entity_id
_entity_poly.type
_entity_poly.pdbx_seq_one_letter_code
_entity_poly.pdbx_strand_id
1 'polypeptide(L)' 'NENLDPEIDPRLNLTLNKAQKRDVKCAMSNTFGFGGHNSTVFSVKI' A
#
# COMPACT_ATOMS: atom_id res chain seq x y z
N ASN A 1 0.89 -19.94 7.87
CA ASN A 1 -0.46 -19.48 8.23
C ASN A 1 -0.42 -17.96 8.17
N GLU A 2 -0.91 -17.39 7.08
CA GLU A 2 -0.95 -15.94 6.87
C GLU A 2 -2.35 -15.49 7.27
N ASN A 3 -2.50 -15.08 8.52
CA ASN A 3 -3.76 -14.57 9.06
C ASN A 3 -3.80 -13.06 8.81
N LEU A 4 -4.91 -12.58 8.25
CA LEU A 4 -5.14 -11.14 8.09
C LEU A 4 -5.34 -10.53 9.47
N ASP A 5 -4.82 -9.31 9.65
CA ASP A 5 -5.06 -8.56 10.86
C ASP A 5 -6.57 -8.23 10.95
N PRO A 6 -7.26 -8.62 12.03
CA PRO A 6 -8.70 -8.39 12.19
C PRO A 6 -9.07 -6.91 12.26
N GLU A 7 -8.12 -6.02 12.59
CA GLU A 7 -8.34 -4.57 12.65
C GLU A 7 -8.32 -3.93 11.25
N ILE A 8 -7.83 -4.64 10.23
CA ILE A 8 -7.83 -4.16 8.86
C ILE A 8 -9.20 -4.39 8.23
N ASP A 9 -9.84 -3.31 7.76
CA ASP A 9 -11.17 -3.37 7.16
C ASP A 9 -11.19 -4.34 5.96
N PRO A 10 -11.99 -5.42 6.01
CA PRO A 10 -12.04 -6.43 4.96
C PRO A 10 -12.60 -5.92 3.62
N ARG A 11 -13.20 -4.73 3.59
CA ARG A 11 -13.68 -4.08 2.36
C ARG A 11 -12.54 -3.47 1.55
N LEU A 12 -11.34 -3.33 2.12
CA LEU A 12 -10.17 -2.84 1.42
C LEU A 12 -9.70 -3.85 0.36
N ASN A 13 -9.45 -3.36 -0.84
CA ASN A 13 -9.03 -4.19 -1.96
C ASN A 13 -7.51 -4.39 -1.98
N LEU A 14 -7.02 -5.18 -1.03
CA LEU A 14 -5.59 -5.48 -0.88
C LEU A 14 -5.12 -6.47 -1.97
N THR A 15 -3.87 -6.33 -2.41
CA THR A 15 -3.24 -7.21 -3.42
C THR A 15 -2.30 -8.20 -2.72
N LEU A 16 -2.87 -9.07 -1.88
CA LEU A 16 -2.10 -10.04 -1.08
C LEU A 16 -1.85 -11.31 -1.89
N ASN A 17 -0.58 -11.69 -2.06
CA ASN A 17 -0.10 -12.95 -2.65
C ASN A 17 -0.63 -13.32 -4.06
N LYS A 18 -1.49 -12.49 -4.67
CA LYS A 18 -2.03 -12.65 -6.01
C LYS A 18 -2.04 -11.31 -6.72
N ALA A 19 -1.38 -11.26 -7.88
CA ALA A 19 -1.37 -10.06 -8.71
C ALA A 19 -2.79 -9.69 -9.18
N GLN A 20 -3.09 -8.40 -9.19
CA GLN A 20 -4.37 -7.85 -9.64
C GLN A 20 -4.10 -6.75 -10.68
N LYS A 21 -4.65 -6.90 -11.89
CA LYS A 21 -4.48 -5.91 -12.97
C LYS A 21 -5.40 -4.72 -12.73
N ARG A 22 -4.83 -3.50 -12.74
CA ARG A 22 -5.56 -2.23 -12.63
C ARG A 22 -4.88 -1.16 -13.47
N ASP A 23 -5.65 -0.20 -13.98
CA ASP A 23 -5.07 1.03 -14.51
C ASP A 23 -4.73 1.96 -13.34
N VAL A 24 -3.43 2.03 -13.01
CA VAL A 24 -2.93 2.82 -11.88
C VAL A 24 -2.74 4.26 -12.34
N LYS A 25 -3.62 5.16 -11.88
CA LYS A 25 -3.56 6.61 -12.17
C LYS A 25 -2.58 7.35 -11.25
N CYS A 26 -2.47 6.90 -10.01
CA CYS A 26 -1.51 7.44 -9.05
C CYS A 26 -0.96 6.32 -8.16
N ALA A 27 0.26 6.51 -7.69
CA ALA A 27 0.93 5.64 -6.75
C ALA A 27 1.56 6.50 -5.64
N MET A 28 1.49 5.99 -4.41
CA MET A 28 2.15 6.59 -3.24
C MET A 28 3.08 5.54 -2.63
N SER A 29 4.32 5.94 -2.38
CA SER A 29 5.30 5.15 -1.65
C SER A 29 5.74 5.95 -0.44
N ASN A 30 5.50 5.41 0.76
CA ASN A 30 5.88 6.05 2.02
C ASN A 30 6.75 5.08 2.82
N THR A 31 7.85 5.60 3.36
CA THR A 31 8.77 4.90 4.25
C THR A 31 8.89 5.65 5.56
N PHE A 32 8.85 4.90 6.67
CA PHE A 32 9.15 5.39 8.01
C PHE A 32 10.48 4.81 8.52
N GLY A 33 11.28 5.62 9.20
CA GLY A 33 12.56 5.24 9.78
C GLY A 33 12.72 5.73 11.22
N PHE A 34 13.61 5.08 11.97
CA PHE A 34 13.92 5.44 13.35
C PHE A 34 14.44 6.88 13.46
N GLY A 35 14.14 7.54 14.58
CA GLY A 35 14.50 8.96 14.79
C GLY A 35 13.52 9.95 14.16
N GLY A 36 12.36 9.49 13.69
CA GLY A 36 11.31 10.37 13.16
C GLY A 36 11.40 10.64 11.65
N HIS A 37 12.15 9.82 10.92
CA HIS A 37 12.26 9.96 9.46
C HIS A 37 10.98 9.46 8.79
N ASN A 38 10.32 10.32 8.03
CA ASN A 38 9.25 9.96 7.09
C ASN A 38 9.67 10.46 5.70
N SER A 39 9.57 9.60 4.69
CA SER A 39 9.82 9.96 3.30
C SER A 39 8.70 9.42 2.44
N THR A 40 7.99 10.33 1.76
CA THR A 40 6.88 10.00 0.88
C THR A 40 7.15 10.47 -0.55
N VAL A 41 6.95 9.57 -1.51
CA VAL A 41 6.98 9.83 -2.95
C VAL A 41 5.59 9.58 -3.51
N PHE A 42 5.10 10.53 -4.29
CA PHE A 42 3.83 10.41 -5.01
C PHE A 42 4.09 10.51 -6.52
N SER A 43 3.45 9.66 -7.31
CA SER A 43 3.60 9.65 -8.76
C SER A 43 2.23 9.56 -9.41
N VAL A 44 2.00 10.41 -10.41
CA VAL A 44 0.78 10.43 -11.21
C VAL A 44 1.13 10.00 -12.62
N LYS A 45 0.34 9.08 -13.17
CA LYS A 45 0.40 8.71 -14.57
C LYS A 45 -0.32 9.79 -15.37
N ILE A 46 0.44 10.49 -16.22
CA ILE A 46 -0.04 11.58 -17.09
C ILE A 46 -0.87 11.00 -18.24
#